data_AF-A0A656YWR4-F1
#
_entry.id   AF-A0A656YWR4-F1
#
_cell.length_a   1.000
_cell.length_b   1.000
_cell.length_c   1.000
_cell.angle_alpha   90.00
_cell.angle_beta   90.00
_cell.angle_gamma   90.00
#
_symmetry.space_group_name_H-M   'P 1'
#
loop_
_entity.id
_entity.type
_entity.pdbx_description
1 polymer ?
#
loop_
_entity_poly.entity_id
_entity_poly.type
_entity_poly.pdbx_seq_one_letter_code
_entity_poly.pdbx_strand_id
1 'polypeptide(L)' 'MVTKGEEKIVKREILLTVEVGIGEIASETVDRRDAYRCLSDELKSERDRLGRGFKRQLREAMLDFRGALKQ' A
#
# COMPACT_ATOMS: atom_id res chain seq x y z
N MET A 1 9.60 31.53 -29.63
CA MET A 1 9.49 30.05 -29.70
C MET A 1 9.67 29.51 -28.30
N VAL A 2 8.62 28.97 -27.69
CA VAL A 2 8.73 28.29 -26.38
C VAL A 2 8.85 26.80 -26.68
N THR A 3 10.04 26.24 -26.48
CA THR A 3 10.26 24.79 -26.56
C THR A 3 9.50 24.15 -25.40
N LYS A 4 8.41 23.44 -25.72
CA LYS A 4 7.79 22.50 -24.78
C LYS A 4 8.83 21.42 -24.47
N GLY A 5 9.53 21.56 -23.35
CA GLY A 5 10.38 20.49 -22.83
C GLY A 5 9.51 19.27 -22.56
N GLU A 6 9.90 18.12 -23.10
CA GLU A 6 9.25 16.85 -22.80
C GLU A 6 9.45 16.54 -21.32
N GLU A 7 8.36 16.57 -20.56
CA GLU A 7 8.37 16.24 -19.14
C GLU A 7 8.54 14.72 -18.98
N LYS A 8 9.75 14.27 -18.67
CA LYS A 8 10.06 12.86 -18.46
C LYS A 8 9.48 12.41 -17.11
N ILE A 9 8.32 11.76 -17.12
CA ILE A 9 7.71 11.19 -15.91
C ILE A 9 8.61 10.08 -15.36
N VAL A 10 9.22 10.31 -14.20
CA VAL A 10 9.98 9.28 -13.46
C VAL A 10 9.00 8.46 -12.63
N LYS A 11 8.89 7.16 -12.93
CA LYS A 11 8.13 6.21 -12.11
C LYS A 11 9.08 5.51 -11.15
N ARG A 12 8.71 5.44 -9.86
CA ARG A 12 9.44 4.66 -8.85
C ARG A 12 8.51 3.59 -8.29
N GLU A 13 9.00 2.35 -8.28
CA GLU A 13 8.29 1.25 -7.65
C GLU A 13 8.47 1.32 -6.13
N ILE A 14 7.36 1.11 -5.40
CA ILE A 14 7.34 1.07 -3.95
C ILE A 14 6.72 -0.26 -3.56
N LEU A 15 7.53 -1.13 -2.97
CA LEU A 15 7.09 -2.41 -2.45
C LEU A 15 6.58 -2.23 -1.02
N LEU A 16 5.37 -2.70 -0.74
CA LEU A 16 4.80 -2.72 0.59
C LEU A 16 4.60 -4.18 1.00
N THR A 17 5.15 -4.57 2.15
CA THR A 17 5.07 -5.93 2.68
C THR A 17 3.96 -6.01 3.72
N VAL A 18 3.23 -7.12 3.73
CA VAL A 18 2.20 -7.44 4.73
C VAL A 18 2.65 -8.69 5.49
N GLU A 19 2.44 -8.68 6.80
CA GLU A 19 2.65 -9.84 7.67
C GLU A 19 1.29 -10.40 8.09
N VAL A 20 1.16 -11.73 8.08
CA VAL A 20 -0.08 -12.43 8.47
C VAL A 20 0.23 -13.63 9.37
N GLY A 21 -0.60 -13.82 10.39
CA GLY A 21 -0.50 -14.89 11.37
C GLY A 21 -0.98 -16.24 10.84
N ILE A 22 -0.16 -16.93 10.05
CA ILE A 22 -0.54 -18.23 9.46
C ILE A 22 -0.84 -19.28 10.53
N GLY A 23 -0.07 -19.30 11.62
CA GLY A 23 -0.27 -20.26 12.71
C GLY A 23 -1.60 -20.09 13.44
N GLU A 24 -2.01 -18.83 13.66
CA GLU A 24 -3.30 -18.48 14.27
C GLU A 24 -4.45 -18.95 13.37
N ILE A 25 -4.42 -18.59 12.09
CA ILE A 25 -5.41 -19.01 11.10
C ILE A 25 -5.52 -20.54 11.02
N ALA A 26 -4.38 -21.24 10.98
CA ALA A 26 -4.38 -22.70 10.94
C ALA A 26 -4.96 -23.33 12.21
N SER A 27 -4.79 -22.69 13.38
CA SER A 27 -5.29 -23.19 14.66
C SER A 27 -6.79 -22.94 14.88
N GLU A 28 -7.34 -21.89 14.26
CA GLU A 28 -8.74 -21.49 14.42
C GLU A 28 -9.68 -22.13 13.40
N THR A 29 -9.14 -22.73 12.33
CA THR A 29 -9.94 -23.38 11.29
C THR A 29 -9.90 -24.90 11.38
N VAL A 30 -11.07 -25.53 11.25
CA VAL A 30 -11.21 -27.00 11.28
C VAL A 30 -11.00 -27.62 9.89
N ASP A 31 -11.31 -26.88 8.82
CA ASP A 31 -11.16 -27.33 7.44
C ASP A 31 -10.10 -26.52 6.68
N ARG A 32 -9.41 -27.21 5.76
CA ARG A 32 -8.38 -26.62 4.91
C ARG A 32 -8.96 -25.50 4.04
N ARG A 33 -10.14 -25.67 3.44
CA ARG A 33 -10.72 -24.61 2.57
C ARG A 33 -11.07 -23.37 3.37
N ASP A 34 -11.59 -23.55 4.59
CA ASP A 34 -11.84 -22.44 5.51
C ASP A 34 -10.54 -21.73 5.89
N ALA A 35 -9.46 -22.46 6.18
CA ALA A 35 -8.12 -21.88 6.44
C ALA A 35 -7.63 -20.98 5.30
N TYR A 36 -7.73 -21.47 4.05
CA TYR A 36 -7.33 -20.68 2.88
C TYR A 36 -8.23 -19.46 2.65
N ARG A 37 -9.54 -19.58 2.92
CA ARG A 37 -10.46 -18.43 2.83
C ARG A 37 -10.07 -17.36 3.85
N CYS A 38 -9.89 -17.75 5.12
CA CYS A 38 -9.47 -16.85 6.19
C CYS A 38 -8.14 -16.15 5.86
N LEU A 39 -7.14 -16.90 5.38
CA LEU A 39 -5.87 -16.33 4.95
C LEU A 39 -6.03 -15.31 3.80
N SER A 40 -6.86 -15.63 2.80
CA SER A 40 -7.12 -14.73 1.68
C SER A 40 -7.81 -13.44 2.14
N ASP A 41 -8.79 -13.55 3.03
CA ASP A 41 -9.52 -12.41 3.55
C ASP A 41 -8.62 -11.51 4.42
N GLU A 42 -7.77 -12.10 5.26
CA GLU A 42 -6.80 -11.38 6.10
C GLU A 42 -5.77 -10.63 5.23
N LEU A 43 -5.17 -11.32 4.24
CA LEU A 43 -4.23 -10.70 3.30
C LEU A 43 -4.86 -9.52 2.55
N LYS A 44 -6.13 -9.66 2.14
CA LYS A 44 -6.86 -8.59 1.46
C LYS A 44 -7.11 -7.41 2.39
N SER A 45 -7.53 -7.67 3.63
CA SER A 45 -7.77 -6.66 4.66
C SER A 45 -6.51 -5.84 4.94
N GLU A 46 -5.40 -6.51 5.22
CA GLU A 46 -4.12 -5.86 5.54
C GLU A 46 -3.53 -5.13 4.34
N ARG A 47 -3.61 -5.69 3.12
CA ARG A 47 -3.24 -4.97 1.90
C ARG A 47 -4.05 -3.69 1.73
N ASP A 48 -5.36 -3.75 1.92
CA ASP A 48 -6.24 -2.60 1.74
C ASP A 48 -5.99 -1.54 2.84
N ARG A 49 -5.73 -1.97 4.08
CA ARG A 49 -5.33 -1.10 5.20
C ARG A 49 -4.01 -0.39 4.91
N LEU A 50 -2.98 -1.14 4.55
CA LEU A 50 -1.64 -0.64 4.24
C LEU A 50 -1.68 0.31 3.03
N GLY A 51 -2.39 -0.07 1.98
CA GLY A 51 -2.58 0.76 0.79
C GLY A 51 -3.29 2.09 1.09
N ARG A 52 -4.32 2.09 1.95
CA ARG A 52 -4.97 3.34 2.40
C ARG A 52 -4.03 4.20 3.24
N GLY A 53 -3.31 3.60 4.20
CA GLY A 53 -2.36 4.29 5.06
C GLY A 53 -1.24 4.97 4.26
N PHE A 54 -0.61 4.22 3.36
CA PHE A 54 0.46 4.72 2.50
C PHE A 54 -0.01 5.87 1.62
N LYS A 55 -1.18 5.75 0.95
CA LYS A 55 -1.74 6.83 0.12
C LYS A 55 -2.01 8.10 0.92
N ARG A 56 -2.49 7.97 2.16
CA ARG A 56 -2.71 9.11 3.05
C ARG A 56 -1.39 9.81 3.38
N GLN A 57 -0.40 9.05 3.85
CA GLN A 57 0.92 9.59 4.19
C GLN A 57 1.61 10.25 2.99
N LEU A 58 1.52 9.63 1.81
CA LEU A 58 2.06 10.20 0.57
C LEU A 58 1.40 11.54 0.24
N ARG A 59 0.08 11.65 0.40
CA ARG A 59 -0.65 12.90 0.16
C ARG A 59 -0.21 13.98 1.15
N GLU A 60 -0.08 13.65 2.43
CA GLU A 60 0.41 14.58 3.47
C GLU A 60 1.82 15.07 3.13
N ALA A 61 2.75 14.16 2.86
CA ALA A 61 4.12 14.51 2.48
C ALA A 61 4.20 15.39 1.22
N MET A 62 3.33 15.14 0.22
CA MET A 62 3.25 15.98 -0.97
C MET A 62 2.72 17.39 -0.66
N LEU A 63 1.79 17.52 0.28
CA LEU A 63 1.28 18.82 0.72
C LEU A 63 2.37 19.61 1.46
N ASP A 64 3.10 18.95 2.35
CA ASP A 64 4.22 19.55 3.09
C ASP A 64 5.31 20.03 2.14
N PHE A 65 5.71 19.18 1.18
CA PHE A 65 6.68 19.54 0.15
C PHE A 65 6.24 20.76 -0.67
N ARG A 66 4.96 20.79 -1.08
CA ARG A 66 4.40 21.95 -1.79
C ARG A 66 4.40 23.21 -0.94
N GLY A 67 4.19 23.10 0.38
CA GLY A 67 4.30 24.21 1.32
C GLY A 67 5.72 24.75 1.40
N ALA A 68 6.71 23.86 1.52
CA ALA A 68 8.13 24.21 1.59
C ALA A 68 8.64 24.92 0.32
N LEU A 69 8.14 24.55 -0.86
CA LEU A 69 8.52 25.20 -2.13
C LEU A 69 7.96 26.62 -2.31
N LYS A 70 7.00 27.05 -1.48
CA LYS A 70 6.37 28.38 -1.55
C LYS A 70 6.97 29.38 -0.57
N GLN A 71 7.98 28.98 0.21
CA GLN A 71 8.77 29.82 1.10
C GLN A 71 10.03 30.28 0.37
#